data_AF-A0A4R4L5I0-F1
#
_entry.id   AF-A0A4R4L5I0-F1
#
_cell.length_a   1.000
_cell.length_b   1.000
_cell.length_c   1.000
_cell.angle_alpha   90.00
_cell.angle_beta   90.00
_cell.angle_gamma   90.00
#
_symmetry.space_group_name_H-M   'P 1'
#
loop_
_entity.id
_entity.type
_entity.pdbx_description
1 polymer ?
#
loop_
_entity_poly.entity_id
_entity_poly.type
_entity_poly.pdbx_seq_one_letter_code
_entity_poly.pdbx_strand_id
1 'polypeptide(L)'
;MTAGGPMPEGFDAEAVRAAAYGILLKRAGEVARAWPALAASYGPSWRKAFVAWAAERPTQGSFRDGWDFARAHHGDLDPGAARELALAEARWSYDGASPPRPRKAALRRVPGGAAVQVSGRVRVIGRNPARRSRRPDR
;
A
#
# COMPACT_ATOMS: atom_id res chain seq x y z
N MET A 1 -14.58 -15.74 0.94
CA MET A 1 -15.31 -16.82 1.64
C MET A 1 -14.41 -18.05 1.66
N THR A 2 -13.63 -18.25 2.71
CA THR A 2 -13.36 -19.61 3.16
C THR A 2 -14.47 -19.90 4.16
N ALA A 3 -15.32 -20.88 3.86
CA ALA A 3 -16.30 -21.32 4.84
C ALA A 3 -15.51 -21.76 6.08
N GLY A 4 -15.67 -21.04 7.20
CA GLY A 4 -15.07 -21.39 8.50
C GLY A 4 -15.69 -22.64 9.11
N GLY A 5 -16.10 -23.59 8.28
CA GLY A 5 -16.61 -24.87 8.70
C GLY A 5 -15.48 -25.75 9.24
N PRO A 6 -15.81 -26.74 10.09
CA PRO A 6 -14.83 -27.70 10.58
C PRO A 6 -14.14 -28.41 9.41
N MET A 7 -12.87 -28.76 9.60
CA MET A 7 -12.10 -29.53 8.62
C MET A 7 -12.85 -30.83 8.31
N PRO A 8 -13.06 -31.19 7.03
CA PRO A 8 -13.65 -32.47 6.68
C PRO A 8 -12.81 -33.62 7.23
N GLU A 9 -13.49 -34.69 7.63
CA GLU A 9 -12.82 -35.90 8.11
C GLU A 9 -11.85 -36.45 7.05
N GLY A 10 -10.67 -36.91 7.49
CA GLY A 10 -9.62 -37.43 6.61
C GLY A 10 -8.64 -36.39 6.03
N PHE A 11 -8.85 -35.08 6.26
CA PHE A 11 -7.88 -34.05 5.88
C PHE A 11 -6.86 -33.79 6.99
N ASP A 12 -5.59 -33.67 6.61
CA ASP A 12 -4.54 -33.19 7.50
C ASP A 12 -4.69 -31.69 7.73
N ALA A 13 -5.15 -31.34 8.93
CA ALA A 13 -5.39 -29.96 9.32
C ALA A 13 -4.10 -29.12 9.31
N GLU A 14 -2.94 -29.71 9.59
CA GLU A 14 -1.65 -29.02 9.53
C GLU A 14 -1.24 -28.70 8.10
N ALA A 15 -1.35 -29.69 7.20
CA ALA A 15 -1.05 -29.50 5.79
C ALA A 15 -1.94 -28.41 5.16
N VAL A 16 -3.22 -28.37 5.51
CA VAL A 16 -4.14 -27.33 5.00
C VAL A 16 -3.78 -25.94 5.54
N ARG A 17 -3.41 -25.82 6.83
CA ARG A 17 -2.93 -24.55 7.40
C ARG A 17 -1.63 -24.09 6.73
N ALA A 18 -0.70 -25.00 6.47
CA ALA A 18 0.54 -24.70 5.78
C ALA A 18 0.29 -24.20 4.35
N ALA A 19 -0.62 -24.85 3.61
CA ALA A 19 -1.02 -24.43 2.28
C ALA A 19 -1.67 -23.03 2.28
N ALA A 20 -2.61 -22.78 3.22
CA ALA A 20 -3.25 -21.48 3.37
C ALA A 20 -2.22 -20.37 3.68
N TYR A 21 -1.26 -20.64 4.56
CA TYR A 21 -0.16 -19.73 4.86
C TYR A 21 0.72 -19.47 3.63
N GLY A 22 1.03 -20.50 2.84
CA GLY A 22 1.77 -20.36 1.57
C GLY A 22 1.08 -19.43 0.56
N ILE A 23 -0.26 -19.49 0.46
CA ILE A 23 -1.05 -18.58 -0.38
C ILE A 23 -0.92 -17.13 0.13
N LEU A 24 -0.98 -16.90 1.44
CA LEU A 24 -0.81 -15.56 2.02
C LEU A 24 0.60 -15.01 1.78
N LEU A 25 1.64 -15.85 1.85
CA LEU A 25 3.01 -15.47 1.50
C LEU A 25 3.15 -15.07 0.03
N LYS A 26 2.50 -15.82 -0.87
CA LYS A 26 2.45 -15.48 -2.30
C LYS A 26 1.79 -14.12 -2.50
N ARG A 27 0.63 -13.87 -1.88
CA ARG A 27 -0.04 -12.56 -1.88
C ARG A 27 0.88 -11.45 -1.38
N ALA A 28 1.56 -11.65 -0.26
CA ALA A 28 2.51 -10.67 0.29
C ALA A 28 3.62 -10.31 -0.72
N GLY A 29 4.12 -11.29 -1.46
CA GLY A 29 5.11 -11.07 -2.51
C GLY A 29 4.57 -10.27 -3.70
N GLU A 30 3.31 -10.49 -4.10
CA GLU A 30 2.72 -9.71 -5.19
C GLU A 30 2.38 -8.28 -4.78
N VAL A 31 1.91 -8.08 -3.56
CA VAL A 31 1.69 -6.74 -3.00
C VAL A 31 3.02 -5.99 -2.88
N ALA A 32 4.10 -6.64 -2.44
CA ALA A 32 5.43 -6.00 -2.40
C ALA A 32 5.91 -5.51 -3.77
N ARG A 33 5.57 -6.21 -4.85
CA ARG A 33 5.91 -5.75 -6.21
C ARG A 33 5.07 -4.56 -6.65
N ALA A 34 3.80 -4.52 -6.24
CA ALA A 34 2.89 -3.42 -6.56
C ALA A 34 3.13 -2.17 -5.68
N TRP A 35 3.65 -2.37 -4.46
CA TRP A 35 3.86 -1.37 -3.42
C TRP A 35 5.27 -1.50 -2.80
N PRO A 36 6.34 -1.29 -3.58
CA PRO A 36 7.71 -1.52 -3.14
C PRO A 36 8.16 -0.63 -1.98
N ALA A 37 7.73 0.64 -1.92
CA ALA A 37 8.15 1.52 -0.82
C ALA A 37 7.47 1.12 0.49
N LEU A 38 6.18 0.78 0.42
CA LEU A 38 5.44 0.20 1.54
C LEU A 38 6.11 -1.06 2.06
N ALA A 39 6.40 -2.04 1.19
CA ALA A 39 7.05 -3.28 1.63
C ALA A 39 8.44 -3.04 2.22
N ALA A 40 9.22 -2.12 1.65
CA ALA A 40 10.53 -1.74 2.17
C ALA A 40 10.44 -1.13 3.57
N SER A 41 9.40 -0.34 3.87
CA SER A 41 9.23 0.29 5.20
C SER A 41 9.10 -0.72 6.35
N TYR A 42 8.56 -1.91 6.08
CA TYR A 42 8.48 -3.02 7.06
C TYR A 42 9.73 -3.93 7.04
N GLY A 43 10.59 -3.78 6.03
CA GLY A 43 11.80 -4.58 5.86
C GLY A 43 11.54 -6.09 6.00
N PRO A 44 12.34 -6.82 6.81
CA PRO A 44 12.16 -8.26 7.04
C PRO A 44 10.78 -8.65 7.60
N SER A 45 10.10 -7.72 8.29
CA SER A 45 8.80 -7.96 8.93
C SER A 45 7.63 -7.89 7.94
N TRP A 46 7.86 -7.47 6.69
CA TRP A 46 6.81 -7.28 5.68
C TRP A 46 5.86 -8.47 5.56
N ARG A 47 6.41 -9.67 5.33
CA ARG A 47 5.59 -10.87 5.12
C ARG A 47 4.73 -11.18 6.34
N LYS A 48 5.30 -11.06 7.54
CA LYS A 48 4.59 -11.32 8.80
C LYS A 48 3.44 -10.32 9.00
N ALA A 49 3.72 -9.03 8.82
CA ALA A 49 2.72 -7.97 8.97
C ALA A 49 1.58 -8.12 7.95
N PHE A 50 1.93 -8.33 6.68
CA PHE A 50 0.92 -8.50 5.64
C PHE A 50 0.08 -9.77 5.83
N VAL A 51 0.70 -10.90 6.16
CA VAL A 51 -0.03 -12.16 6.37
C VAL A 51 -1.01 -12.04 7.54
N ALA A 52 -0.60 -11.44 8.65
CA ALA A 52 -1.47 -11.20 9.80
C ALA A 52 -2.68 -10.33 9.42
N TRP A 53 -2.46 -9.27 8.65
CA TRP A 53 -3.54 -8.42 8.15
C TRP A 53 -4.43 -9.17 7.15
N ALA A 54 -3.87 -9.99 6.26
CA ALA A 54 -4.61 -10.62 5.15
C ALA A 54 -5.36 -11.90 5.54
N ALA A 55 -5.06 -12.52 6.69
CA ALA A 55 -5.56 -13.85 7.07
C ALA A 55 -7.09 -13.99 7.03
N GLU A 56 -7.82 -12.94 7.40
CA GLU A 56 -9.28 -12.95 7.46
C GLU A 56 -9.93 -12.19 6.29
N ARG A 57 -9.15 -11.79 5.30
CA ARG A 57 -9.57 -10.88 4.24
C ARG A 57 -9.50 -11.57 2.87
N PRO A 58 -10.63 -11.65 2.12
CA PRO A 58 -10.60 -12.05 0.72
C PRO A 58 -9.60 -11.18 -0.06
N THR A 59 -8.87 -11.77 -1.01
CA THR A 59 -8.00 -10.96 -1.86
C THR A 59 -8.82 -10.13 -2.83
N GLN A 60 -8.42 -8.86 -2.98
CA GLN A 60 -8.97 -7.93 -3.97
C GLN A 60 -7.97 -7.65 -5.10
N GLY A 61 -6.85 -8.38 -5.13
CA GLY A 61 -5.72 -8.17 -6.03
C GLY A 61 -4.69 -7.21 -5.44
N SER A 62 -3.44 -7.37 -5.87
CA SER A 62 -2.26 -6.83 -5.19
C SER A 62 -2.23 -5.31 -5.03
N PHE A 63 -2.78 -4.57 -5.99
CA PHE A 63 -2.86 -3.11 -5.89
C PHE A 63 -3.87 -2.65 -4.83
N ARG A 64 -5.07 -3.26 -4.78
CA ARG A 64 -6.10 -2.94 -3.78
C ARG A 64 -5.69 -3.41 -2.39
N ASP A 65 -5.19 -4.65 -2.28
CA ASP A 65 -4.71 -5.22 -1.02
C ASP A 65 -3.62 -4.33 -0.40
N GLY A 66 -2.66 -3.82 -1.20
CA GLY A 66 -1.62 -2.91 -0.69
C GLY A 66 -2.17 -1.53 -0.28
N TRP A 67 -3.16 -1.00 -0.99
CA TRP A 67 -3.81 0.26 -0.63
C TRP A 67 -4.54 0.13 0.71
N ASP A 68 -5.35 -0.91 0.87
CA ASP A 68 -6.14 -1.14 2.08
C ASP A 68 -5.23 -1.44 3.28
N PHE A 69 -4.14 -2.19 3.06
CA PHE A 69 -3.11 -2.38 4.08
C PHE A 69 -2.47 -1.05 4.49
N ALA A 70 -2.06 -0.21 3.54
CA ALA A 70 -1.42 1.07 3.82
C ALA A 70 -2.37 2.04 4.56
N ARG A 71 -3.67 2.05 4.23
CA ARG A 71 -4.68 2.83 4.96
C ARG A 71 -4.89 2.32 6.38
N ALA A 72 -4.92 1.01 6.58
CA ALA A 72 -5.07 0.41 7.90
C ALA A 72 -3.89 0.72 8.83
N HIS A 73 -2.70 1.01 8.28
CA HIS A 73 -1.49 1.31 9.04
C HIS A 73 -0.96 2.73 8.79
N HIS A 74 -1.82 3.67 8.39
CA HIS A 74 -1.39 5.01 7.99
C HIS A 74 -0.58 5.75 9.07
N GLY A 75 -0.82 5.46 10.35
CA GLY A 75 -0.06 6.05 11.48
C GLY A 75 1.39 5.58 11.58
N ASP A 76 1.70 4.41 11.02
CA ASP A 76 3.00 3.75 11.15
C ASP A 76 3.84 3.83 9.87
N LEU A 77 3.30 4.45 8.81
CA LEU A 77 3.99 4.54 7.52
C LEU A 77 5.20 5.47 7.63
N ASP A 78 6.34 4.96 7.16
CA ASP A 78 7.50 5.80 6.91
C ASP A 78 7.22 6.82 5.78
N PRO A 79 8.07 7.85 5.60
CA PRO A 79 7.88 8.85 4.56
C PRO A 79 7.82 8.30 3.12
N GLY A 80 8.52 7.20 2.82
CA GLY A 80 8.53 6.55 1.51
C GLY A 80 7.20 5.86 1.21
N ALA A 81 6.71 5.06 2.15
CA ALA A 81 5.42 4.38 2.08
C ALA A 81 4.26 5.39 2.05
N ALA A 82 4.31 6.43 2.89
CA ALA A 82 3.31 7.49 2.89
C ALA A 82 3.28 8.25 1.55
N ARG A 83 4.45 8.50 0.94
CA ARG A 83 4.54 9.13 -0.39
C ARG A 83 3.98 8.23 -1.48
N GLU A 84 4.29 6.93 -1.46
CA GLU A 84 3.76 5.96 -2.42
C GLU A 84 2.23 5.90 -2.36
N LEU A 85 1.66 5.80 -1.15
CA LEU A 85 0.21 5.87 -0.93
C LEU A 85 -0.37 7.16 -1.50
N ALA A 86 0.17 8.32 -1.14
CA ALA A 86 -0.36 9.58 -1.62
C ALA A 86 -0.27 9.75 -3.14
N LEU A 87 0.74 9.19 -3.80
CA LEU A 87 0.84 9.14 -5.26
C LEU A 87 -0.24 8.23 -5.87
N ALA A 88 -0.51 7.08 -5.27
CA ALA A 88 -1.61 6.20 -5.68
C ALA A 88 -2.96 6.91 -5.53
N GLU A 89 -3.19 7.60 -4.40
CA GLU A 89 -4.43 8.34 -4.15
C GLU A 89 -4.62 9.57 -5.05
N ALA A 90 -3.52 10.19 -5.50
CA ALA A 90 -3.58 11.25 -6.51
C ALA A 90 -3.95 10.70 -7.90
N ARG A 91 -3.51 9.47 -8.21
CA ARG A 91 -3.76 8.79 -9.49
C ARG A 91 -5.12 8.20 -9.62
N TRP A 92 -5.63 7.63 -8.55
CA TRP A 92 -6.79 6.78 -8.56
C TRP A 92 -7.78 7.21 -7.48
N SER A 93 -9.06 6.98 -7.75
CA SER A 93 -10.12 7.04 -6.75
C SER A 93 -10.47 5.61 -6.37
N TYR A 94 -10.38 5.31 -5.08
CA TYR A 94 -10.69 4.00 -4.52
C TYR A 94 -11.39 4.17 -3.17
N ASP A 95 -12.60 3.63 -3.08
CA ASP A 95 -13.53 3.68 -1.95
C ASP A 95 -13.37 2.50 -0.98
N GLY A 96 -12.52 1.52 -1.29
CA GLY A 96 -12.35 0.30 -0.50
C GLY A 96 -13.23 -0.88 -0.95
N ALA A 97 -14.09 -0.69 -1.94
CA ALA A 97 -15.03 -1.73 -2.40
C ALA A 97 -15.00 -1.91 -3.93
N SER A 98 -15.05 -0.81 -4.67
CA SER A 98 -15.11 -0.80 -6.13
C SER A 98 -13.71 -0.85 -6.77
N PRO A 99 -13.56 -1.36 -8.01
CA PRO A 99 -12.29 -1.25 -8.73
C PRO A 99 -11.79 0.21 -8.81
N PRO A 100 -10.49 0.48 -8.58
CA PRO A 100 -9.95 1.85 -8.62
C PRO A 100 -10.15 2.50 -9.98
N ARG A 101 -10.62 3.75 -9.98
CA ARG A 101 -10.87 4.53 -11.21
C ARG A 101 -9.84 5.64 -11.38
N PRO A 102 -9.32 5.88 -12.60
CA PRO A 102 -8.31 6.91 -12.80
C PRO A 102 -8.91 8.31 -12.58
N ARG A 103 -8.18 9.20 -11.88
CA ARG A 103 -8.61 10.58 -11.65
C ARG A 103 -8.18 11.49 -12.80
N LYS A 104 -9.06 12.39 -13.23
CA LYS A 104 -8.72 13.44 -14.22
C LYS A 104 -7.83 14.53 -13.63
N ALA A 105 -8.03 14.88 -12.35
CA ALA A 105 -7.14 15.78 -11.60
C ALA A 105 -7.22 15.51 -10.08
N ALA A 106 -6.12 15.75 -9.36
CA ALA A 106 -6.07 15.66 -7.89
C ALA A 106 -4.89 16.45 -7.32
N LEU A 107 -5.02 16.96 -6.08
CA LEU A 107 -3.93 17.54 -5.29
C LEU A 107 -3.87 16.82 -3.94
N ARG A 108 -2.70 16.32 -3.55
CA ARG A 108 -2.48 15.65 -2.25
C ARG A 108 -1.21 16.16 -1.58
N ARG A 109 -1.22 16.30 -0.26
CA ARG A 109 0.01 16.56 0.51
C ARG A 109 0.83 15.27 0.59
N VAL A 110 2.14 15.38 0.43
CA VAL A 110 3.10 14.28 0.57
C VAL A 110 4.24 14.73 1.49
N PRO A 111 4.95 13.82 2.18
CA PRO A 111 6.17 14.18 2.88
C PRO A 111 7.13 14.94 1.95
N GLY A 112 7.51 16.17 2.33
CA GLY A 112 8.37 17.04 1.53
C GLY A 112 7.67 17.93 0.48
N GLY A 113 6.33 17.88 0.32
CA GLY A 113 5.64 18.74 -0.66
C GLY A 113 4.18 18.40 -0.95
N ALA A 114 3.76 18.61 -2.20
CA ALA A 114 2.43 18.22 -2.69
C ALA A 114 2.55 17.44 -4.01
N ALA A 115 1.81 16.34 -4.14
CA ALA A 115 1.62 15.64 -5.40
C ALA A 115 0.39 16.21 -6.13
N VAL A 116 0.58 16.65 -7.38
CA VAL A 116 -0.49 17.14 -8.25
C VAL A 116 -0.62 16.18 -9.43
N GLN A 117 -1.83 15.71 -9.68
CA GLN A 117 -2.21 15.03 -10.91
C GLN A 117 -3.07 15.94 -11.77
N VAL A 118 -2.72 16.05 -13.06
CA VAL A 118 -3.59 16.61 -14.11
C VAL A 118 -3.46 15.75 -15.36
N SER A 119 -4.58 15.27 -15.88
CA SER A 119 -4.69 14.49 -17.13
C SER A 119 -3.69 13.32 -17.22
N GLY A 120 -3.58 12.53 -16.14
CA GLY A 120 -2.73 11.34 -16.07
C GLY A 120 -1.24 11.59 -15.78
N ARG A 121 -0.79 12.85 -15.77
CA ARG A 121 0.57 13.20 -15.34
C ARG A 121 0.57 13.56 -13.85
N VAL A 122 1.45 12.90 -13.08
CA VAL A 122 1.72 13.27 -11.69
C VAL A 122 3.03 14.03 -11.59
N ARG A 123 2.99 15.20 -10.94
CA ARG A 123 4.18 15.95 -10.54
C ARG A 123 4.21 16.11 -9.03
N VAL A 124 5.36 15.87 -8.42
CA VAL A 124 5.61 16.17 -7.01
C VAL A 124 6.26 17.54 -6.93
N ILE A 125 5.57 18.51 -6.35
CA ILE A 125 6.07 19.85 -6.08
C ILE A 125 6.68 19.83 -4.68
N GLY A 126 8.01 19.78 -4.61
CA GLY A 126 8.74 19.88 -3.34
C GLY A 126 8.74 21.31 -2.80
N ARG A 127 8.55 21.48 -1.49
CA ARG A 127 8.81 22.77 -0.83
C ARG A 127 10.32 22.83 -0.59
N ASN A 128 11.07 23.34 -1.56
CA ASN A 128 12.53 23.51 -1.46
C ASN A 128 12.86 24.40 -0.24
N PRO A 129 13.52 23.90 0.83
CA PRO A 129 13.96 24.75 1.94
C PRO A 129 15.21 25.58 1.57
N ALA A 130 15.87 25.35 0.43
CA ALA A 130 17.18 25.89 0.10
C ALA A 130 17.16 27.11 -0.83
N ARG A 131 16.21 28.05 -0.65
CA ARG A 131 16.25 29.33 -1.40
C ARG A 131 15.93 30.55 -0.54
N ARG A 132 16.47 30.60 0.68
CA ARG A 132 16.50 31.83 1.48
C ARG A 132 17.88 32.10 2.09
N SER A 133 18.85 32.33 1.21
CA SER A 133 20.03 33.16 1.53
C SER A 133 20.69 33.67 0.25
N ARG A 134 20.02 34.64 -0.40
CA ARG A 134 20.73 35.68 -1.15
C ARG A 134 20.28 37.01 -0.56
N ARG A 135 20.94 37.43 0.52
CA ARG A 135 21.08 38.85 0.83
C ARG A 135 22.38 39.32 0.19
N PRO A 136 22.37 40.38 -0.62
CA PRO A 136 23.57 41.12 -0.96
C PRO A 136 23.75 42.23 0.08
N ASP A 137 24.85 42.20 0.83
CA ASP A 137 25.42 43.35 1.53
C ASP A 137 26.93 43.24 1.20
N ARG A 138 27.47 44.00 0.23
CA ARG A 138 27.98 45.39 0.37
C ARG A 138 28.78 45.61 1.64
#